data_AF-A0AAN4URY3-F1
#
_entry.id   AF-A0AAN4URY3-F1
#
_cell.length_a   1.000
_cell.length_b   1.000
_cell.length_c   1.000
_cell.angle_alpha   90.00
_cell.angle_beta   90.00
_cell.angle_gamma   90.00
#
_symmetry.space_group_name_H-M   'P 1'
#
loop_
_entity.id
_entity.type
_entity.pdbx_description
1 polymer ?
#
loop_
_entity_poly.entity_id
_entity_poly.type
_entity_poly.pdbx_seq_one_letter_code
_entity_poly.pdbx_strand_id
1 'polypeptide(L)'
;MSQLPPRQRGSQFFQTLVSVLPRSHALSLPPEEDLLERSELETMSERFFHRNFAECDLFVNLYDRFGMRQIDPFIAEGKPGFPATMAVPASSPSGCTFVVAEAALFFLYDRVAQWDDAPGHLAFVAVRIGPELLPALGDGAPAGPALSRSEYLLLSHLLCGENLKAAAASLGASYDTKRKQVQLILDKFGAASQTALLRSLTLEVTARVLDALLPRQRRRPEAQLVKRQFGRDVVVNTITTDDGLDLPVWEFGARRGRPILYFHNMLTPVVFRDDLPEVLRRHNLRWLVVPRHFLDAASGPGDTDLRVARLMRALADTVAHLTDGPVTCLGESAGVSWAVHFVRRNPDLAEHLFLLATPQPMPSLDDAHGPTIYAEISDKLRRDARVTAGLARVYNALARVPTLARRGLRHLYRQSPPDLATLEKMFTQAPFFDWLRLIANVATRSSMEEITVLQRNWLADLRALNCAVTFIHGAQDTISPPDEIEILADSLPVAEFLRIENAGHFVMSQHFPALAAHIAALPGGQVG
;
A
#
# COMPACT_ATOMS: atom_id res chain seq x y z
N MET A 1 43.40 26.91 12.62
CA MET A 1 42.78 26.11 11.55
C MET A 1 42.06 24.95 12.20
N SER A 2 40.77 25.12 12.50
CA SER A 2 39.93 24.08 13.10
C SER A 2 39.57 23.08 12.01
N GLN A 3 40.04 21.83 12.15
CA GLN A 3 39.65 20.75 11.27
C GLN A 3 38.16 20.48 11.48
N LEU A 4 37.36 20.80 10.46
CA LEU A 4 35.98 20.33 10.36
C LEU A 4 36.02 18.79 10.29
N PRO A 5 35.17 18.09 11.06
CA PRO A 5 35.08 16.64 10.96
C PRO A 5 34.68 16.25 9.54
N PRO A 6 35.13 15.08 9.05
CA PRO A 6 34.76 14.61 7.72
C PRO A 6 33.23 14.50 7.65
N ARG A 7 32.63 15.13 6.62
CA ARG A 7 31.21 14.96 6.30
C ARG A 7 30.93 13.46 6.21
N GLN A 8 30.14 12.93 7.15
CA GLN A 8 29.56 11.60 7.03
C GLN A 8 28.93 11.50 5.63
N ARG A 9 29.32 10.47 4.87
CA ARG A 9 28.61 10.11 3.63
C ARG A 9 27.15 9.86 4.03
N GLY A 10 26.22 10.68 3.54
CA GLY A 10 24.81 10.54 3.86
C GLY A 10 24.26 9.19 3.41
N SER A 11 23.42 8.58 4.25
CA SER A 11 22.63 7.36 4.00
C SER A 11 22.07 7.29 2.57
N GLN A 12 22.24 6.19 1.82
CA GLN A 12 21.66 6.07 0.46
C GLN A 12 20.12 6.22 0.47
N PHE A 13 19.48 5.79 1.56
CA PHE A 13 18.06 6.01 1.80
C PHE A 13 17.71 7.50 1.87
N PHE A 14 18.44 8.27 2.68
CA PHE A 14 18.24 9.72 2.80
C PHE A 14 18.56 10.44 1.50
N GLN A 15 19.59 10.01 0.77
CA GLN A 15 19.88 10.52 -0.58
C GLN A 15 18.72 10.26 -1.55
N THR A 16 18.11 9.06 -1.50
CA THR A 16 16.94 8.72 -2.32
C THR A 16 15.74 9.62 -1.96
N LEU A 17 15.46 9.81 -0.67
CA LEU A 17 14.44 10.72 -0.12
C LEU A 17 14.61 12.18 -0.54
N VAL A 18 15.82 12.73 -0.39
CA VAL A 18 16.14 14.11 -0.80
C VAL A 18 16.06 14.23 -2.32
N SER A 19 16.44 13.17 -3.04
CA SER A 19 16.41 13.16 -4.50
C SER A 19 15.01 13.20 -5.09
N VAL A 20 13.94 12.90 -4.34
CA VAL A 20 12.57 12.86 -4.86
C VAL A 20 11.79 14.14 -4.57
N LEU A 21 12.14 14.89 -3.53
CA LEU A 21 11.43 16.11 -3.15
C LEU A 21 11.81 17.34 -4.01
N PRO A 22 10.92 18.34 -4.13
CA PRO A 22 11.29 19.68 -4.60
C PRO A 22 12.34 20.29 -3.67
N ARG A 23 13.28 21.09 -4.20
CA ARG A 23 14.40 21.66 -3.42
C ARG A 23 13.95 22.44 -2.19
N SER A 24 12.83 23.14 -2.26
CA SER A 24 12.21 23.88 -1.14
C SER A 24 11.76 22.96 0.01
N HIS A 25 11.29 21.75 -0.30
CA HIS A 25 10.82 20.76 0.67
C HIS A 25 11.96 19.87 1.20
N ALA A 26 12.97 19.57 0.38
CA ALA A 26 14.17 18.88 0.83
C ALA A 26 14.93 19.64 1.93
N LEU A 27 14.88 20.97 1.93
CA LEU A 27 15.49 21.84 2.95
C LEU A 27 14.69 21.93 4.26
N SER A 28 13.44 21.46 4.27
CA SER A 28 12.53 21.50 5.43
C SER A 28 12.17 20.10 5.96
N LEU A 29 12.85 19.06 5.44
CA LEU A 29 12.75 17.73 6.03
C LEU A 29 13.29 17.77 7.47
N PRO A 30 12.60 17.11 8.42
CA PRO A 30 13.20 16.82 9.71
C PRO A 30 14.51 16.04 9.53
N PRO A 31 15.41 16.07 10.52
CA PRO A 31 16.53 15.14 10.62
C PRO A 31 16.10 13.69 10.31
N GLU A 32 16.99 12.89 9.71
CA GLU A 32 16.72 11.46 9.39
C GLU A 32 16.18 10.72 10.63
N GLU A 33 16.69 11.05 11.81
CA GLU A 33 16.27 10.50 13.11
C GLU A 33 14.80 10.82 13.43
N ASP A 34 14.37 12.07 13.29
CA ASP A 34 12.99 12.50 13.59
C ASP A 34 11.95 11.91 12.61
N LEU A 35 12.32 11.69 11.34
CA LEU A 35 11.46 10.99 10.37
C LEU A 35 11.21 9.52 10.79
N LEU A 36 12.18 8.92 11.46
CA LEU A 36 12.15 7.52 11.89
C LEU A 36 11.49 7.32 13.27
N GLU A 37 11.33 8.38 14.08
CA GLU A 37 10.92 8.29 15.50
C GLU A 37 9.46 8.71 15.84
N ARG A 38 8.55 8.86 14.86
CA ARG A 38 7.14 9.21 15.15
C ARG A 38 6.40 8.15 16.00
N SER A 39 5.41 8.60 16.79
CA SER A 39 4.69 7.75 17.75
C SER A 39 3.80 6.69 17.09
N GLU A 40 3.61 5.54 17.75
CA GLU A 40 2.74 4.47 17.28
C GLU A 40 1.28 4.91 17.10
N LEU A 41 0.80 5.84 17.92
CA LEU A 41 -0.57 6.37 17.87
C LEU A 41 -0.84 7.16 16.58
N GLU A 42 0.09 8.05 16.20
CA GLU A 42 0.02 8.77 14.91
C GLU A 42 0.01 7.78 13.73
N THR A 43 0.81 6.72 13.84
CA THR A 43 0.91 5.67 12.83
C THR A 43 -0.37 4.84 12.72
N MET A 44 -1.12 4.65 13.82
CA MET A 44 -2.42 3.95 13.80
C MET A 44 -3.50 4.77 13.09
N SER A 45 -3.60 6.08 13.39
CA SER A 45 -4.55 6.99 12.74
C SER A 45 -4.31 7.10 11.24
N GLU A 46 -3.06 7.30 10.82
CA GLU A 46 -2.69 7.41 9.39
C GLU A 46 -3.07 6.14 8.62
N ARG A 47 -2.79 4.97 9.19
CA ARG A 47 -3.14 3.68 8.58
C ARG A 47 -4.65 3.51 8.43
N PHE A 48 -5.39 3.78 9.50
CA PHE A 48 -6.86 3.72 9.48
C PHE A 48 -7.44 4.69 8.45
N PHE A 49 -6.91 5.92 8.40
CA PHE A 49 -7.37 6.95 7.48
C PHE A 49 -7.22 6.52 6.03
N HIS A 50 -6.02 6.10 5.64
CA HIS A 50 -5.75 5.74 4.26
C HIS A 50 -6.49 4.48 3.82
N ARG A 51 -6.62 3.48 4.70
CA ARG A 51 -7.34 2.25 4.36
C ARG A 51 -8.83 2.51 4.08
N ASN A 52 -9.46 3.32 4.92
CA ASN A 52 -10.91 3.49 4.90
C ASN A 52 -11.38 4.70 4.08
N PHE A 53 -10.51 5.70 3.84
CA PHE A 53 -10.91 6.96 3.19
C PHE A 53 -10.05 7.37 1.99
N ALA A 54 -9.05 6.58 1.54
CA ALA A 54 -8.24 6.96 0.37
C ALA A 54 -9.02 7.00 -0.96
N GLU A 55 -10.12 6.23 -1.07
CA GLU A 55 -11.04 6.28 -2.21
C GLU A 55 -12.28 7.13 -1.93
N CYS A 56 -12.35 7.77 -0.76
CA CYS A 56 -13.43 8.68 -0.45
C CYS A 56 -13.29 9.91 -1.35
N ASP A 57 -14.33 10.22 -2.10
CA ASP A 57 -14.38 11.39 -2.98
C ASP A 57 -14.69 12.70 -2.22
N LEU A 58 -14.84 12.61 -0.89
CA LEU A 58 -15.04 13.71 0.01
C LEU A 58 -13.73 14.06 0.74
N PHE A 59 -13.61 15.30 1.19
CA PHE A 59 -12.51 15.70 2.05
C PHE A 59 -12.77 15.22 3.46
N VAL A 60 -11.91 14.32 3.96
CA VAL A 60 -12.05 13.65 5.26
C VAL A 60 -10.83 13.89 6.14
N ASN A 61 -11.00 13.92 7.47
CA ASN A 61 -9.94 13.81 8.45
C ASN A 61 -10.44 13.07 9.71
N LEU A 62 -9.53 12.71 10.60
CA LEU A 62 -9.81 11.99 11.83
C LEU A 62 -9.50 12.85 13.05
N TYR A 63 -10.29 12.66 14.09
CA TYR A 63 -10.10 13.33 15.37
C TYR A 63 -10.13 12.32 16.52
N ASP A 64 -9.28 12.54 17.52
CA ASP A 64 -9.26 11.74 18.73
C ASP A 64 -10.30 12.22 19.76
N ARG A 65 -10.35 11.54 20.91
CA ARG A 65 -11.22 11.87 22.05
C ARG A 65 -10.98 13.25 22.67
N PHE A 66 -9.88 13.91 22.35
CA PHE A 66 -9.58 15.28 22.78
C PHE A 66 -9.90 16.30 21.70
N GLY A 67 -10.42 15.85 20.55
CA GLY A 67 -10.70 16.71 19.41
C GLY A 67 -9.44 17.14 18.68
N MET A 68 -8.31 16.44 18.83
CA MET A 68 -7.08 16.73 18.11
C MET A 68 -7.10 16.05 16.75
N ARG A 69 -6.78 16.81 15.70
CA ARG A 69 -6.63 16.29 14.33
C ARG A 69 -5.51 15.25 14.29
N GLN A 70 -5.76 14.14 13.60
CA GLN A 70 -4.82 13.00 13.57
C GLN A 70 -4.06 12.85 12.26
N ILE A 71 -4.54 13.47 11.16
CA ILE A 71 -3.90 13.40 9.84
C ILE A 71 -3.41 14.77 9.44
N ASP A 72 -2.10 14.91 9.33
CA ASP A 72 -1.46 16.09 8.76
C ASP A 72 -1.25 15.91 7.25
N PRO A 73 -1.67 16.89 6.42
CA PRO A 73 -1.41 16.83 5.00
C PRO A 73 0.11 16.94 4.74
N PHE A 74 0.68 15.97 4.05
CA PHE A 74 2.12 15.90 3.74
C PHE A 74 2.60 17.02 2.79
N ILE A 75 1.66 17.71 2.12
CA ILE A 75 1.96 18.82 1.21
C ILE A 75 0.97 19.96 1.48
N ALA A 76 1.51 21.07 1.99
CA ALA A 76 0.79 22.33 2.21
C ALA A 76 0.56 23.06 0.87
N GLU A 77 -0.11 22.43 -0.09
CA GLU A 77 -0.55 23.09 -1.32
C GLU A 77 -1.97 23.62 -1.13
N GLY A 78 -2.09 24.75 -0.44
CA GLY A 78 -3.13 25.78 -0.67
C GLY A 78 -4.61 25.38 -0.66
N LYS A 79 -4.99 24.18 -0.22
CA LYS A 79 -6.38 23.71 -0.12
C LYS A 79 -6.87 23.67 1.34
N PRO A 80 -8.19 23.75 1.57
CA PRO A 80 -8.74 24.21 2.84
C PRO A 80 -8.43 23.27 3.99
N GLY A 81 -7.81 23.80 5.04
CA GLY A 81 -7.37 23.03 6.20
C GLY A 81 -8.53 22.48 7.02
N PHE A 82 -8.32 21.31 7.58
CA PHE A 82 -9.06 20.85 8.75
C PHE A 82 -8.51 21.57 9.99
N PRO A 83 -9.35 22.08 10.90
CA PRO A 83 -8.88 22.70 12.14
C PRO A 83 -7.96 21.76 12.92
N ALA A 84 -6.92 22.31 13.56
CA ALA A 84 -6.02 21.52 14.41
C ALA A 84 -6.78 20.89 15.58
N THR A 85 -7.81 21.59 16.07
CA THR A 85 -8.73 21.13 17.11
C THR A 85 -10.18 21.29 16.67
N MET A 86 -11.03 20.35 17.05
CA MET A 86 -12.46 20.38 16.78
C MET A 86 -13.23 19.90 18.01
N ALA A 87 -14.35 20.54 18.30
CA ALA A 87 -15.18 20.14 19.43
C ALA A 87 -15.69 18.71 19.25
N VAL A 88 -15.46 17.88 20.27
CA VAL A 88 -15.99 16.50 20.29
C VAL A 88 -17.51 16.58 20.33
N PRO A 89 -18.23 15.90 19.41
CA PRO A 89 -19.69 15.85 19.47
C PRO A 89 -20.15 15.32 20.83
N ALA A 90 -21.17 15.95 21.43
CA ALA A 90 -21.96 15.25 22.43
C ALA A 90 -22.59 14.03 21.75
N SER A 91 -22.57 12.86 22.39
CA SER A 91 -23.04 11.60 21.80
C SER A 91 -24.41 11.78 21.14
N SER A 92 -24.44 11.77 19.80
CA SER A 92 -25.66 11.96 19.05
C SER A 92 -26.40 10.63 18.95
N PRO A 93 -27.73 10.57 19.13
CA PRO A 93 -28.49 9.34 18.93
C PRO A 93 -28.27 8.74 17.53
N SER A 94 -28.13 9.59 16.51
CA SER A 94 -27.86 9.20 15.12
C SER A 94 -26.37 8.97 14.82
N GLY A 95 -25.48 9.30 15.75
CA GLY A 95 -24.04 9.24 15.58
C GLY A 95 -23.46 10.22 14.55
N CYS A 96 -24.25 11.19 14.11
CA CYS A 96 -23.88 12.20 13.13
C CYS A 96 -24.22 13.61 13.66
N THR A 97 -23.40 14.62 13.34
CA THR A 97 -23.71 16.03 13.62
C THR A 97 -23.04 16.98 12.62
N PHE A 98 -23.52 18.22 12.54
CA PHE A 98 -22.90 19.29 11.77
C PHE A 98 -22.22 20.31 12.70
N VAL A 99 -21.02 20.77 12.32
CA VAL A 99 -20.28 21.79 13.06
C VAL A 99 -19.71 22.84 12.10
N VAL A 100 -19.76 24.12 12.49
CA VAL A 100 -19.01 25.18 11.81
C VAL A 100 -17.71 25.42 12.56
N ALA A 101 -16.58 25.34 11.85
CA ALA A 101 -15.26 25.70 12.37
C ALA A 101 -14.46 26.44 11.29
N GLU A 102 -13.70 27.48 11.67
CA GLU A 102 -12.86 28.25 10.75
C GLU A 102 -13.57 28.68 9.43
N ALA A 103 -14.85 29.07 9.54
CA ALA A 103 -15.69 29.46 8.40
C ALA A 103 -15.91 28.34 7.36
N ALA A 104 -15.95 27.08 7.79
CA ALA A 104 -16.33 25.93 6.99
C ALA A 104 -17.30 25.02 7.75
N LEU A 105 -18.18 24.35 7.00
CA LEU A 105 -19.10 23.34 7.51
C LEU A 105 -18.43 21.96 7.51
N PHE A 106 -18.56 21.26 8.62
CA PHE A 106 -18.11 19.89 8.80
C PHE A 106 -19.28 18.99 9.18
N PHE A 107 -19.32 17.81 8.58
CA PHE A 107 -20.14 16.70 9.02
C PHE A 107 -19.27 15.77 9.88
N LEU A 108 -19.70 15.48 11.11
CA LEU A 108 -18.97 14.62 12.04
C LEU A 108 -19.71 13.29 12.19
N TYR A 109 -18.96 12.19 12.15
CA TYR A 109 -19.45 10.83 12.35
C TYR A 109 -18.72 10.18 13.53
N ASP A 110 -19.44 9.89 14.62
CA ASP A 110 -18.87 9.44 15.91
C ASP A 110 -18.91 7.91 16.11
N ARG A 111 -19.45 7.15 15.15
CA ARG A 111 -19.53 5.68 15.21
C ARG A 111 -18.32 5.02 14.55
N VAL A 112 -17.12 5.44 14.95
CA VAL A 112 -15.86 4.89 14.44
C VAL A 112 -15.74 3.38 14.73
N ALA A 113 -16.45 2.88 15.74
CA ALA A 113 -16.56 1.44 16.01
C ALA A 113 -17.25 0.61 14.90
N GLN A 114 -17.83 1.24 13.86
CA GLN A 114 -18.35 0.52 12.68
C GLN A 114 -17.24 -0.03 11.77
N TRP A 115 -16.00 0.41 11.96
CA TRP A 115 -14.84 -0.18 11.32
C TRP A 115 -14.12 -1.09 12.31
N ASP A 116 -13.98 -2.37 11.97
CA ASP A 116 -13.36 -3.39 12.83
C ASP A 116 -11.89 -3.05 13.18
N ASP A 117 -11.23 -2.22 12.37
CA ASP A 117 -9.83 -1.83 12.51
C ASP A 117 -9.62 -0.41 13.08
N ALA A 118 -10.68 0.23 13.56
CA ALA A 118 -10.62 1.57 14.14
C ALA A 118 -9.70 1.61 15.38
N PRO A 119 -8.64 2.46 15.40
CA PRO A 119 -7.82 2.66 16.58
C PRO A 119 -8.66 3.18 17.77
N GLY A 120 -8.45 2.61 18.96
CA GLY A 120 -9.26 2.92 20.14
C GLY A 120 -9.16 4.36 20.66
N HIS A 121 -8.21 5.16 20.17
CA HIS A 121 -8.11 6.58 20.50
C HIS A 121 -8.94 7.50 19.59
N LEU A 122 -9.38 7.01 18.43
CA LEU A 122 -10.22 7.78 17.52
C LEU A 122 -11.62 7.96 18.09
N ALA A 123 -12.16 9.17 17.97
CA ALA A 123 -13.50 9.49 18.45
C ALA A 123 -14.48 9.78 17.31
N PHE A 124 -14.04 10.47 16.24
CA PHE A 124 -14.92 10.79 15.12
C PHE A 124 -14.17 11.04 13.82
N VAL A 125 -14.89 10.85 12.72
CA VAL A 125 -14.49 11.22 11.36
C VAL A 125 -15.12 12.56 11.03
N ALA A 126 -14.34 13.51 10.50
CA ALA A 126 -14.84 14.79 10.05
C ALA A 126 -14.78 14.88 8.53
N VAL A 127 -15.87 15.29 7.91
CA VAL A 127 -15.98 15.50 6.47
C VAL A 127 -16.27 16.96 6.21
N ARG A 128 -15.43 17.62 5.41
CA ARG A 128 -15.64 19.03 5.05
C ARG A 128 -16.67 19.13 3.92
N ILE A 129 -17.73 19.88 4.18
CA ILE A 129 -18.82 20.12 3.23
C ILE A 129 -18.59 21.47 2.56
N GLY A 130 -18.09 21.44 1.32
CA GLY A 130 -17.82 22.64 0.53
C GLY A 130 -19.09 23.32 -0.02
N PRO A 131 -19.01 24.61 -0.41
CA PRO A 131 -20.11 25.32 -1.04
C PRO A 131 -20.58 24.71 -2.38
N GLU A 132 -19.75 23.87 -3.00
CA GLU A 132 -20.05 23.10 -4.21
C GLU A 132 -20.89 21.84 -3.95
N LEU A 133 -20.80 21.26 -2.75
CA LEU A 133 -21.49 20.00 -2.44
C LEU A 133 -22.96 20.22 -2.08
N LEU A 134 -23.29 21.33 -1.39
CA LEU A 134 -24.67 21.62 -0.98
C LEU A 134 -25.62 21.82 -2.17
N PRO A 135 -25.25 22.57 -3.24
CA PRO A 135 -26.13 22.75 -4.39
C PRO A 135 -26.21 21.51 -5.30
N ALA A 136 -25.19 20.66 -5.31
CA ALA A 136 -25.14 19.44 -6.14
C ALA A 136 -26.06 18.32 -5.64
N LEU A 137 -26.63 18.46 -4.43
CA LEU A 137 -27.53 17.49 -3.82
C LEU A 137 -29.01 17.81 -4.03
N GLY A 138 -29.35 19.07 -4.38
CA GLY A 138 -30.72 19.48 -4.68
C GLY A 138 -31.21 18.96 -6.04
N ASP A 139 -32.48 18.55 -6.11
CA ASP A 139 -33.11 17.94 -7.27
C ASP A 139 -32.90 18.74 -8.59
N GLY A 140 -32.08 18.17 -9.50
CA GLY A 140 -32.34 18.24 -10.94
C GLY A 140 -31.47 19.12 -11.85
N ALA A 141 -30.45 19.84 -11.36
CA ALA A 141 -29.58 20.65 -12.25
C ALA A 141 -28.12 20.16 -12.24
N PRO A 142 -27.47 19.97 -13.42
CA PRO A 142 -26.08 19.48 -13.51
C PRO A 142 -25.03 20.45 -12.94
N ALA A 143 -25.44 21.64 -12.51
CA ALA A 143 -24.71 22.51 -11.60
C ALA A 143 -25.74 23.23 -10.72
N GLY A 144 -25.82 22.89 -9.43
CA GLY A 144 -26.71 23.59 -8.50
C GLY A 144 -26.37 25.09 -8.38
N PRO A 145 -27.28 25.90 -7.80
CA PRO A 145 -27.08 27.35 -7.68
C PRO A 145 -25.83 27.68 -6.87
N ALA A 146 -24.96 28.55 -7.42
CA ALA A 146 -23.77 29.00 -6.71
C ALA A 146 -24.15 29.80 -5.44
N LEU A 147 -23.64 29.36 -4.29
CA LEU A 147 -23.73 30.09 -3.03
C LEU A 147 -22.56 31.07 -2.92
N SER A 148 -22.87 32.32 -2.60
CA SER A 148 -21.85 33.26 -2.12
C SER A 148 -21.31 32.81 -0.77
N ARG A 149 -20.10 33.25 -0.42
CA ARG A 149 -19.48 32.94 0.88
C ARG A 149 -20.40 33.25 2.07
N SER A 150 -21.11 34.38 2.02
CA SER A 150 -22.01 34.79 3.10
C SER A 150 -23.25 33.89 3.20
N GLU A 151 -23.78 33.41 2.07
CA GLU A 151 -24.94 32.50 2.04
C GLU A 151 -24.55 31.11 2.52
N TYR A 152 -23.40 30.60 2.07
CA TYR A 152 -22.83 29.34 2.54
C TYR A 152 -22.64 29.34 4.06
N LEU A 153 -22.03 30.39 4.62
CA LEU A 153 -21.82 30.49 6.06
C LEU A 153 -23.14 30.57 6.83
N LEU A 154 -24.11 31.36 6.36
CA LEU A 154 -25.43 31.41 6.97
C LEU A 154 -26.10 30.03 6.99
N LEU A 155 -26.13 29.36 5.84
CA LEU A 155 -26.71 28.02 5.73
C LEU A 155 -25.99 27.00 6.63
N SER A 156 -24.66 27.11 6.76
CA SER A 156 -23.85 26.26 7.61
C SER A 156 -24.25 26.37 9.09
N HIS A 157 -24.41 27.59 9.61
CA HIS A 157 -24.88 27.80 11.00
C HIS A 157 -26.30 27.26 11.21
N LEU A 158 -27.18 27.43 10.22
CA LEU A 158 -28.55 26.89 10.30
C LEU A 158 -28.57 25.36 10.27
N LEU A 159 -27.69 24.70 9.50
CA LEU A 159 -27.53 23.23 9.48
C LEU A 159 -26.97 22.68 10.80
N CYS A 160 -26.18 23.48 11.52
CA CYS A 160 -25.74 23.18 12.89
C CYS A 160 -26.85 23.34 13.96
N GLY A 161 -28.07 23.72 13.55
CA GLY A 161 -29.21 23.88 14.45
C GLY A 161 -29.33 25.27 15.09
N GLU A 162 -28.51 26.25 14.70
CA GLU A 162 -28.71 27.62 15.15
C GLU A 162 -30.01 28.19 14.59
N ASN A 163 -30.75 28.93 15.42
CA ASN A 163 -31.82 29.77 14.90
C ASN A 163 -31.24 31.00 14.19
N LEU A 164 -32.04 31.66 13.36
CA LEU A 164 -31.60 32.79 12.53
C LEU A 164 -30.99 33.95 13.34
N LYS A 165 -31.45 34.16 14.58
CA LYS A 165 -30.91 35.22 15.45
C LYS A 165 -29.51 34.88 15.96
N ALA A 166 -29.29 33.63 16.38
CA ALA A 166 -27.98 33.13 16.77
C ALA A 166 -27.00 33.17 15.58
N ALA A 167 -27.42 32.66 14.42
CA ALA A 167 -26.60 32.67 13.21
C ALA A 167 -26.23 34.10 12.77
N ALA A 168 -27.14 35.07 12.92
CA ALA A 168 -26.84 36.47 12.63
C ALA A 168 -25.79 37.05 13.59
N ALA A 169 -25.87 36.73 14.89
CA ALA A 169 -24.89 37.15 15.88
C ALA A 169 -23.51 36.51 15.61
N SER A 170 -23.47 35.20 15.34
CA SER A 170 -22.26 34.45 14.99
C SER A 170 -21.54 35.02 13.76
N LEU A 171 -22.30 35.60 12.82
CA LEU A 171 -21.79 36.20 11.59
C LEU A 171 -21.57 37.71 11.66
N GLY A 172 -21.77 38.34 12.82
CA GLY A 172 -21.58 39.78 13.01
C GLY A 172 -22.51 40.65 12.14
N ALA A 173 -23.73 40.18 11.86
CA ALA A 173 -24.69 40.84 10.98
C ALA A 173 -26.04 41.08 11.67
N SER A 174 -26.82 42.03 11.15
CA SER A 174 -28.17 42.27 11.65
C SER A 174 -29.13 41.14 11.25
N TYR A 175 -30.11 40.87 12.12
CA TYR A 175 -31.16 39.88 11.87
C TYR A 175 -31.88 40.11 10.54
N ASP A 176 -32.23 41.36 10.23
CA ASP A 176 -32.93 41.71 8.99
C ASP A 176 -32.11 41.42 7.72
N THR A 177 -30.78 41.60 7.80
CA THR A 177 -29.88 41.26 6.69
C THR A 177 -29.88 39.76 6.45
N LYS A 178 -29.76 38.95 7.52
CA LYS A 178 -29.77 37.49 7.40
C LYS A 178 -31.14 36.94 7.02
N ARG A 179 -32.23 37.56 7.45
CA ARG A 179 -33.60 37.23 7.00
C ARG A 179 -33.76 37.36 5.49
N LYS A 180 -33.31 38.47 4.90
CA LYS A 180 -33.32 38.66 3.44
C LYS A 180 -32.44 37.61 2.74
N GLN A 181 -31.30 37.29 3.33
CA GLN A 181 -30.39 36.28 2.79
C GLN A 181 -30.96 34.86 2.85
N VAL A 182 -31.71 34.49 3.89
CA VAL A 182 -32.45 33.21 3.93
C VAL A 182 -33.45 33.13 2.78
N GLN A 183 -34.17 34.22 2.47
CA GLN A 183 -35.10 34.22 1.34
C GLN A 183 -34.39 33.93 0.02
N LEU A 184 -33.23 34.56 -0.22
CA LEU A 184 -32.42 34.29 -1.42
C LEU A 184 -31.95 32.83 -1.49
N ILE A 185 -31.58 32.23 -0.34
CA ILE A 185 -31.20 30.82 -0.27
C ILE A 185 -32.42 29.94 -0.59
N LEU A 186 -33.59 30.22 -0.01
CA LEU A 186 -34.82 29.46 -0.30
C LEU A 186 -35.17 29.50 -1.78
N ASP A 187 -35.08 30.68 -2.40
CA ASP A 187 -35.36 30.87 -3.82
C ASP A 187 -34.37 30.08 -4.69
N LYS A 188 -33.07 30.06 -4.32
CA LYS A 188 -32.03 29.27 -5.00
C LYS A 188 -32.32 27.77 -4.97
N PHE A 189 -32.74 27.26 -3.82
CA PHE A 189 -33.02 25.82 -3.62
C PHE A 189 -34.47 25.43 -3.94
N GLY A 190 -35.32 26.36 -4.39
CA GLY A 190 -36.73 26.09 -4.67
C GLY A 190 -37.54 25.63 -3.45
N ALA A 191 -37.09 25.99 -2.23
CA ALA A 191 -37.65 25.45 -1.00
C ALA A 191 -38.77 26.35 -0.44
N ALA A 192 -39.91 25.75 -0.08
CA ALA A 192 -41.07 26.46 0.45
C ALA A 192 -40.88 27.06 1.85
N SER A 193 -39.90 26.58 2.62
CA SER A 193 -39.59 27.09 3.96
C SER A 193 -38.18 26.71 4.40
N GLN A 194 -37.64 27.44 5.38
CA GLN A 194 -36.35 27.14 6.02
C GLN A 194 -36.32 25.71 6.58
N THR A 195 -37.37 25.29 7.28
CA THR A 195 -37.44 23.95 7.87
C THR A 195 -37.43 22.86 6.81
N ALA A 196 -38.16 23.06 5.70
CA ALA A 196 -38.16 22.10 4.59
C ALA A 196 -36.79 21.99 3.93
N LEU A 197 -36.13 23.14 3.68
CA LEU A 197 -34.78 23.18 3.12
C LEU A 197 -33.77 22.44 4.00
N LEU A 198 -33.71 22.80 5.29
CA LEU A 198 -32.75 22.21 6.22
C LEU A 198 -32.97 20.70 6.35
N ARG A 199 -34.22 20.24 6.43
CA ARG A 199 -34.52 18.81 6.49
C ARG A 199 -34.04 18.06 5.24
N SER A 200 -34.28 18.60 4.04
CA SER A 200 -33.84 17.97 2.78
C SER A 200 -32.32 17.88 2.72
N LEU A 201 -31.64 19.01 2.92
CA LEU A 201 -30.18 19.08 2.88
C LEU A 201 -29.53 18.20 3.94
N THR A 202 -30.05 18.19 5.17
CA THR A 202 -29.56 17.30 6.22
C THR A 202 -29.67 15.83 5.79
N LEU A 203 -30.80 15.41 5.22
CA LEU A 203 -31.01 14.03 4.79
C LEU A 203 -30.09 13.65 3.62
N GLU A 204 -30.02 14.48 2.58
CA GLU A 204 -29.22 14.24 1.38
C GLU A 204 -27.72 14.24 1.67
N VAL A 205 -27.23 15.23 2.45
CA VAL A 205 -25.83 15.29 2.85
C VAL A 205 -25.49 14.09 3.72
N THR A 206 -26.34 13.74 4.69
CA THR A 206 -26.10 12.56 5.55
C THR A 206 -26.04 11.29 4.71
N ALA A 207 -26.98 11.07 3.80
CA ALA A 207 -27.01 9.88 2.95
C ALA A 207 -25.76 9.79 2.05
N ARG A 208 -25.38 10.88 1.38
CA ARG A 208 -24.20 10.93 0.51
C ARG A 208 -22.91 10.74 1.27
N VAL A 209 -22.78 11.35 2.45
CA VAL A 209 -21.60 11.23 3.30
C VAL A 209 -21.50 9.80 3.83
N LEU A 210 -22.59 9.21 4.34
CA LEU A 210 -22.56 7.84 4.84
C LEU A 210 -22.27 6.81 3.74
N ASP A 211 -22.82 6.96 2.53
CA ASP A 211 -22.47 6.07 1.40
C ASP A 211 -20.99 6.19 0.97
N ALA A 212 -20.38 7.37 1.18
CA ALA A 212 -18.97 7.61 0.91
C ALA A 212 -18.02 7.16 2.04
N LEU A 213 -18.49 7.19 3.29
CA LEU A 213 -17.70 6.83 4.46
C LEU A 213 -17.79 5.34 4.79
N LEU A 214 -19.00 4.77 4.78
CA LEU A 214 -19.22 3.44 5.32
C LEU A 214 -18.61 2.35 4.43
N PRO A 215 -18.01 1.31 5.02
CA PRO A 215 -17.33 0.26 4.27
C PRO A 215 -18.34 -0.50 3.39
N ARG A 216 -18.19 -0.37 2.08
CA ARG A 216 -18.89 -1.21 1.09
C ARG A 216 -18.34 -2.63 1.22
N GLN A 217 -19.20 -3.63 1.48
CA GLN A 217 -18.84 -5.05 1.66
C GLN A 217 -17.60 -5.49 0.86
N ARG A 218 -16.56 -5.98 1.57
CA ARG A 218 -15.29 -6.60 1.15
C ARG A 218 -15.05 -6.66 -0.38
N ARG A 219 -14.88 -5.51 -1.03
CA ARG A 219 -14.21 -5.47 -2.34
C ARG A 219 -12.74 -5.77 -2.09
N ARG A 220 -12.20 -6.78 -2.79
CA ARG A 220 -10.77 -7.09 -2.85
C ARG A 220 -10.15 -6.25 -3.96
N PRO A 221 -9.65 -5.03 -3.69
CA PRO A 221 -9.16 -4.12 -4.73
C PRO A 221 -8.03 -4.72 -5.56
N GLU A 222 -7.20 -5.58 -4.95
CA GLU A 222 -6.16 -6.35 -5.61
C GLU A 222 -6.72 -7.34 -6.64
N ALA A 223 -7.82 -8.01 -6.30
CA ALA A 223 -8.50 -8.91 -7.23
C ALA A 223 -9.13 -8.14 -8.41
N GLN A 224 -9.65 -6.94 -8.16
CA GLN A 224 -10.16 -6.07 -9.22
C GLN A 224 -9.05 -5.54 -10.13
N LEU A 225 -7.91 -5.16 -9.57
CA LEU A 225 -6.78 -4.64 -10.33
C LEU A 225 -6.16 -5.74 -11.21
N VAL A 226 -5.91 -6.94 -10.68
CA VAL A 226 -5.37 -8.05 -11.49
C VAL A 226 -6.36 -8.46 -12.59
N LYS A 227 -7.67 -8.43 -12.33
CA LYS A 227 -8.71 -8.68 -13.33
C LYS A 227 -8.79 -7.60 -14.41
N ARG A 228 -8.57 -6.33 -14.06
CA ARG A 228 -8.49 -5.24 -15.05
C ARG A 228 -7.27 -5.40 -15.96
N GLN A 229 -6.14 -5.88 -15.42
CA GLN A 229 -4.91 -6.05 -16.18
C GLN A 229 -4.95 -7.29 -17.09
N PHE A 230 -5.39 -8.44 -16.59
CA PHE A 230 -5.28 -9.71 -17.30
C PHE A 230 -6.63 -10.30 -17.75
N GLY A 231 -7.76 -9.70 -17.38
CA GLY A 231 -9.09 -10.11 -17.83
C GLY A 231 -9.40 -11.58 -17.53
N ARG A 232 -9.55 -12.37 -18.60
CA ARG A 232 -9.85 -13.81 -18.54
C ARG A 232 -8.61 -14.70 -18.37
N ASP A 233 -7.43 -14.15 -18.58
CA ASP A 233 -6.16 -14.89 -18.48
C ASP A 233 -5.69 -15.10 -17.03
N VAL A 234 -6.36 -14.46 -16.07
CA VAL A 234 -6.18 -14.71 -14.63
C VAL A 234 -7.43 -15.36 -14.05
N VAL A 235 -7.26 -16.39 -13.24
CA VAL A 235 -8.30 -16.94 -12.36
C VAL A 235 -8.00 -16.48 -10.94
N VAL A 236 -8.99 -15.92 -10.24
CA VAL A 236 -8.84 -15.49 -8.86
C VAL A 236 -9.71 -16.40 -8.01
N ASN A 237 -9.07 -17.27 -7.25
CA ASN A 237 -9.71 -18.18 -6.32
C ASN A 237 -9.49 -17.70 -4.88
N THR A 238 -10.34 -18.16 -3.97
CA THR A 238 -10.12 -18.02 -2.52
C THR A 238 -10.29 -19.40 -1.93
N ILE A 239 -9.26 -19.86 -1.22
CA ILE A 239 -9.28 -21.15 -0.53
C ILE A 239 -9.32 -20.84 0.95
N THR A 240 -10.35 -21.32 1.63
CA THR A 240 -10.46 -21.23 3.08
C THR A 240 -9.78 -22.45 3.68
N THR A 241 -8.75 -22.24 4.48
CA THR A 241 -8.02 -23.31 5.16
C THR A 241 -8.73 -23.74 6.44
N ASP A 242 -8.34 -24.87 7.01
CA ASP A 242 -8.99 -25.46 8.20
C ASP A 242 -8.98 -24.53 9.43
N ASP A 243 -8.00 -23.64 9.51
CA ASP A 243 -7.89 -22.60 10.53
C ASP A 243 -8.68 -21.31 10.20
N GLY A 244 -9.56 -21.37 9.20
CA GLY A 244 -10.46 -20.29 8.77
C GLY A 244 -9.77 -19.14 8.04
N LEU A 245 -8.53 -19.29 7.59
CA LEU A 245 -7.85 -18.27 6.81
C LEU A 245 -8.29 -18.33 5.34
N ASP A 246 -8.83 -17.23 4.83
CA ASP A 246 -9.17 -17.09 3.41
C ASP A 246 -7.93 -16.67 2.60
N LEU A 247 -7.35 -17.60 1.85
CA LEU A 247 -6.17 -17.37 1.01
C LEU A 247 -6.56 -17.06 -0.45
N PRO A 248 -6.38 -15.83 -0.95
CA PRO A 248 -6.47 -15.56 -2.38
C PRO A 248 -5.36 -16.27 -3.15
N VAL A 249 -5.73 -17.00 -4.21
CA VAL A 249 -4.79 -17.60 -5.16
C VAL A 249 -5.11 -17.07 -6.55
N TRP A 250 -4.11 -16.51 -7.22
CA TRP A 250 -4.20 -16.11 -8.61
C TRP A 250 -3.51 -17.14 -9.48
N GLU A 251 -4.20 -17.59 -10.51
CA GLU A 251 -3.69 -18.59 -11.44
C GLU A 251 -3.58 -18.00 -12.85
N PHE A 252 -2.42 -18.22 -13.48
CA PHE A 252 -2.15 -17.87 -14.87
C PHE A 252 -1.63 -19.10 -15.63
N GLY A 253 -1.77 -19.07 -16.97
CA GLY A 253 -1.21 -20.10 -17.84
C GLY A 253 -2.11 -21.32 -18.04
N ALA A 254 -1.49 -22.48 -18.23
CA ALA A 254 -2.18 -23.74 -18.50
C ALA A 254 -2.71 -24.34 -17.19
N ARG A 255 -4.04 -24.48 -17.02
CA ARG A 255 -4.65 -24.99 -15.78
C ARG A 255 -4.21 -26.40 -15.37
N ARG A 256 -3.76 -27.21 -16.31
CA ARG A 256 -3.21 -28.56 -16.11
C ARG A 256 -1.72 -28.65 -16.44
N GLY A 257 -1.07 -27.49 -16.54
CA GLY A 257 0.37 -27.38 -16.74
C GLY A 257 1.14 -27.71 -15.47
N ARG A 258 2.47 -27.76 -15.58
CA ARG A 258 3.36 -27.95 -14.44
C ARG A 258 3.16 -26.80 -13.44
N PRO A 259 2.84 -27.08 -12.17
CA PRO A 259 2.60 -26.05 -11.17
C PRO A 259 3.88 -25.34 -10.75
N ILE A 260 3.82 -24.01 -10.74
CA ILE A 260 4.87 -23.13 -10.23
C ILE A 260 4.25 -22.26 -9.14
N LEU A 261 4.78 -22.34 -7.93
CA LEU A 261 4.43 -21.45 -6.84
C LEU A 261 5.36 -20.24 -6.82
N TYR A 262 4.80 -19.06 -7.06
CA TYR A 262 5.55 -17.82 -7.23
C TYR A 262 5.47 -16.91 -6.00
N PHE A 263 6.64 -16.65 -5.42
CA PHE A 263 6.87 -15.68 -4.36
C PHE A 263 7.44 -14.39 -4.98
N HIS A 264 6.54 -13.45 -5.24
CA HIS A 264 6.82 -12.20 -5.97
C HIS A 264 7.80 -11.23 -5.27
N ASN A 265 8.33 -10.24 -5.97
CA ASN A 265 9.12 -9.15 -5.36
C ASN A 265 8.25 -8.17 -4.50
N MET A 266 8.85 -7.14 -3.91
CA MET A 266 8.13 -6.16 -3.06
C MET A 266 7.36 -5.07 -3.85
N LEU A 267 7.69 -4.86 -5.13
CA LEU A 267 7.06 -3.82 -5.95
C LEU A 267 5.65 -4.23 -6.41
N THR A 268 5.46 -5.53 -6.68
CA THR A 268 4.25 -6.02 -7.34
C THR A 268 4.03 -7.53 -7.09
N PRO A 269 2.78 -7.99 -7.00
CA PRO A 269 2.44 -9.41 -6.99
C PRO A 269 2.56 -10.10 -8.36
N VAL A 270 2.69 -9.36 -9.46
CA VAL A 270 2.73 -9.90 -10.83
C VAL A 270 4.02 -9.56 -11.55
N VAL A 271 4.45 -10.43 -12.48
CA VAL A 271 5.51 -10.12 -13.44
C VAL A 271 4.95 -9.11 -14.45
N PHE A 272 5.61 -7.96 -14.64
CA PHE A 272 5.13 -6.89 -15.53
C PHE A 272 5.42 -7.20 -17.00
N ARG A 273 4.61 -8.10 -17.54
CA ARG A 273 4.65 -8.51 -18.95
C ARG A 273 3.25 -8.81 -19.46
N ASP A 274 2.90 -8.19 -20.58
CA ASP A 274 1.59 -8.41 -21.23
C ASP A 274 1.49 -9.82 -21.85
N ASP A 275 2.62 -10.41 -22.23
CA ASP A 275 2.71 -11.76 -22.79
C ASP A 275 2.85 -12.88 -21.74
N LEU A 276 2.79 -12.56 -20.44
CA LEU A 276 2.93 -13.52 -19.35
C LEU A 276 2.01 -14.76 -19.51
N PRO A 277 0.67 -14.61 -19.70
CA PRO A 277 -0.20 -15.78 -19.82
C PRO A 277 0.07 -16.62 -21.07
N GLU A 278 0.44 -15.96 -22.17
CA GLU A 278 0.74 -16.62 -23.46
C GLU A 278 2.02 -17.46 -23.37
N VAL A 279 3.07 -16.91 -22.76
CA VAL A 279 4.33 -17.63 -22.53
C VAL A 279 4.10 -18.84 -21.63
N LEU A 280 3.36 -18.67 -20.52
CA LEU A 280 3.03 -19.78 -19.62
C LEU A 280 2.23 -20.88 -20.32
N ARG A 281 1.22 -20.52 -21.14
CA ARG A 281 0.43 -21.49 -21.92
C ARG A 281 1.30 -22.24 -22.92
N ARG A 282 2.20 -21.53 -23.63
CA ARG A 282 3.11 -22.12 -24.62
C ARG A 282 4.01 -23.20 -24.03
N HIS A 283 4.47 -23.00 -22.80
CA HIS A 283 5.34 -23.93 -22.08
C HIS A 283 4.57 -24.91 -21.18
N ASN A 284 3.24 -24.95 -21.26
CA ASN A 284 2.38 -25.76 -20.42
C ASN A 284 2.68 -25.61 -18.92
N LEU A 285 2.82 -24.36 -18.46
CA LEU A 285 3.08 -24.00 -17.07
C LEU A 285 1.82 -23.43 -16.41
N ARG A 286 1.60 -23.77 -15.15
CA ARG A 286 0.54 -23.24 -14.29
C ARG A 286 1.16 -22.37 -13.20
N TRP A 287 0.95 -21.07 -13.29
CA TRP A 287 1.57 -20.11 -12.38
C TRP A 287 0.61 -19.75 -11.25
N LEU A 288 0.98 -20.08 -10.02
CA LEU A 288 0.20 -19.85 -8.80
C LEU A 288 0.83 -18.72 -8.01
N VAL A 289 0.06 -17.67 -7.74
CA VAL A 289 0.51 -16.51 -6.96
C VAL A 289 -0.43 -16.31 -5.79
N VAL A 290 0.13 -16.19 -4.59
CA VAL A 290 -0.59 -15.63 -3.47
C VAL A 290 -0.12 -14.18 -3.29
N PRO A 291 -1.02 -13.18 -3.44
CA PRO A 291 -0.64 -11.77 -3.42
C PRO A 291 -0.43 -11.31 -1.96
N ARG A 292 0.71 -11.69 -1.39
CA ARG A 292 0.96 -11.67 0.05
C ARG A 292 0.91 -10.28 0.69
N HIS A 293 1.09 -9.22 -0.11
CA HIS A 293 0.86 -7.84 0.32
C HIS A 293 -0.55 -7.59 0.90
N PHE A 294 -1.55 -8.36 0.48
CA PHE A 294 -2.94 -8.16 0.88
C PHE A 294 -3.43 -9.22 1.87
N LEU A 295 -2.52 -10.07 2.35
CA LEU A 295 -2.83 -10.99 3.41
C LEU A 295 -2.73 -10.25 4.75
N ASP A 296 -3.81 -10.36 5.51
CA ASP A 296 -3.88 -10.07 6.95
C ASP A 296 -4.06 -8.59 7.39
N ALA A 297 -5.13 -7.95 6.88
CA ALA A 297 -5.71 -6.77 7.52
C ALA A 297 -6.60 -7.10 8.76
N ALA A 298 -6.91 -8.39 9.00
CA ALA A 298 -7.96 -8.83 9.95
C ALA A 298 -7.44 -9.44 11.26
N SER A 299 -6.20 -9.93 11.32
CA SER A 299 -5.62 -10.41 12.58
C SER A 299 -5.00 -9.23 13.33
N GLY A 300 -5.37 -8.99 14.59
CA GLY A 300 -4.85 -7.89 15.43
C GLY A 300 -3.32 -7.86 15.59
N PRO A 301 -2.75 -6.95 16.42
CA PRO A 301 -1.32 -6.96 16.70
C PRO A 301 -0.91 -8.33 17.26
N GLY A 302 0.12 -8.94 16.67
CA GLY A 302 0.59 -10.28 17.06
C GLY A 302 2.03 -10.51 16.62
N ASP A 303 2.59 -11.65 17.01
CA ASP A 303 3.94 -12.09 16.64
C ASP A 303 4.05 -12.31 15.11
N THR A 304 4.99 -11.62 14.46
CA THR A 304 5.26 -11.76 13.02
C THR A 304 5.65 -13.19 12.65
N ASP A 305 6.39 -13.88 13.52
CA ASP A 305 6.83 -15.25 13.27
C ASP A 305 5.66 -16.23 13.27
N LEU A 306 4.72 -16.05 14.21
CA LEU A 306 3.50 -16.85 14.27
C LEU A 306 2.63 -16.63 13.02
N ARG A 307 2.51 -15.38 12.55
CA ARG A 307 1.77 -15.06 11.31
C ARG A 307 2.40 -15.69 10.08
N VAL A 308 3.72 -15.56 9.92
CA VAL A 308 4.47 -16.18 8.83
C VAL A 308 4.28 -17.69 8.85
N ALA A 309 4.42 -18.33 10.03
CA ALA A 309 4.22 -19.76 10.17
C ALA A 309 2.78 -20.19 9.83
N ARG A 310 1.77 -19.41 10.24
CA ARG A 310 0.36 -19.65 9.87
C ARG A 310 0.16 -19.55 8.35
N LEU A 311 0.70 -18.49 7.73
CA LEU A 311 0.62 -18.30 6.29
C LEU A 311 1.30 -19.44 5.51
N MET A 312 2.48 -19.89 5.94
CA MET A 312 3.17 -21.01 5.28
C MET A 312 2.37 -22.32 5.36
N ARG A 313 1.71 -22.59 6.49
CA ARG A 313 0.81 -23.76 6.61
C ARG A 313 -0.39 -23.63 5.69
N ALA A 314 -1.08 -22.48 5.73
CA ALA A 314 -2.23 -22.24 4.86
C ALA A 314 -1.87 -22.34 3.37
N LEU A 315 -0.67 -21.87 3.00
CA LEU A 315 -0.15 -22.00 1.64
C LEU A 315 0.16 -23.46 1.29
N ALA A 316 0.72 -24.23 2.21
CA ALA A 316 0.98 -25.65 2.02
C ALA A 316 -0.32 -26.44 1.80
N ASP A 317 -1.34 -26.21 2.62
CA ASP A 317 -2.67 -26.83 2.48
C ASP A 317 -3.30 -26.46 1.13
N THR A 318 -3.16 -25.19 0.74
CA THR A 318 -3.64 -24.69 -0.55
C THR A 318 -2.93 -25.35 -1.73
N VAL A 319 -1.60 -25.50 -1.68
CA VAL A 319 -0.83 -26.18 -2.73
C VAL A 319 -1.22 -27.65 -2.81
N ALA A 320 -1.32 -28.34 -1.67
CA ALA A 320 -1.76 -29.74 -1.61
C ALA A 320 -3.19 -29.94 -2.13
N HIS A 321 -4.07 -28.95 -1.96
CA HIS A 321 -5.42 -28.96 -2.53
C HIS A 321 -5.44 -28.73 -4.04
N LEU A 322 -4.55 -27.88 -4.55
CA LEU A 322 -4.55 -27.46 -5.95
C LEU A 322 -3.71 -28.34 -6.87
N THR A 323 -2.84 -29.18 -6.33
CA THR A 323 -1.83 -29.93 -7.08
C THR A 323 -1.69 -31.36 -6.57
N ASP A 324 -1.38 -32.30 -7.48
CA ASP A 324 -1.30 -33.74 -7.16
C ASP A 324 0.11 -34.19 -6.72
N GLY A 325 1.07 -33.27 -6.64
CA GLY A 325 2.48 -33.57 -6.38
C GLY A 325 3.31 -32.33 -6.06
N PRO A 326 4.63 -32.49 -5.83
CA PRO A 326 5.49 -31.37 -5.50
C PRO A 326 5.50 -30.32 -6.62
N VAL A 327 5.64 -29.06 -6.22
CA VAL A 327 5.63 -27.91 -7.15
C VAL A 327 7.03 -27.34 -7.33
N THR A 328 7.27 -26.69 -8.46
CA THR A 328 8.44 -25.83 -8.60
C THR A 328 8.19 -24.54 -7.81
N CYS A 329 9.06 -24.20 -6.86
CA CYS A 329 8.97 -22.95 -6.10
C CYS A 329 9.88 -21.90 -6.75
N LEU A 330 9.42 -20.65 -6.79
CA LEU A 330 10.20 -19.54 -7.34
C LEU A 330 10.10 -18.31 -6.45
N GLY A 331 11.23 -17.85 -5.94
CA GLY A 331 11.36 -16.59 -5.19
C GLY A 331 12.09 -15.52 -6.00
N GLU A 332 11.50 -14.33 -6.10
CA GLU A 332 12.13 -13.16 -6.74
C GLU A 332 12.39 -12.07 -5.70
N SER A 333 13.65 -11.62 -5.57
CA SER A 333 14.06 -10.51 -4.71
C SER A 333 13.54 -10.71 -3.27
N ALA A 334 12.68 -9.82 -2.77
CA ALA A 334 12.06 -9.96 -1.45
C ALA A 334 11.28 -11.28 -1.25
N GLY A 335 10.81 -11.93 -2.33
CA GLY A 335 10.14 -13.22 -2.27
C GLY A 335 11.06 -14.42 -1.97
N VAL A 336 12.39 -14.25 -2.07
CA VAL A 336 13.37 -15.31 -1.79
C VAL A 336 13.25 -15.84 -0.37
N SER A 337 13.21 -14.96 0.64
CA SER A 337 13.14 -15.39 2.04
C SER A 337 11.86 -16.18 2.33
N TRP A 338 10.75 -15.79 1.71
CA TRP A 338 9.48 -16.51 1.77
C TRP A 338 9.54 -17.88 1.11
N ALA A 339 10.10 -17.96 -0.10
CA ALA A 339 10.22 -19.21 -0.86
C ALA A 339 11.11 -20.22 -0.11
N VAL A 340 12.29 -19.78 0.34
CA VAL A 340 13.22 -20.60 1.12
C VAL A 340 12.54 -21.12 2.39
N HIS A 341 11.82 -20.25 3.11
CA HIS A 341 11.13 -20.63 4.34
C HIS A 341 9.99 -21.63 4.08
N PHE A 342 9.22 -21.42 3.02
CA PHE A 342 8.16 -22.34 2.61
C PHE A 342 8.72 -23.73 2.33
N VAL A 343 9.77 -23.82 1.50
CA VAL A 343 10.40 -25.09 1.13
C VAL A 343 11.02 -25.77 2.36
N ARG A 344 11.68 -25.00 3.23
CA ARG A 344 12.25 -25.53 4.48
C ARG A 344 11.21 -26.17 5.39
N ARG A 345 10.00 -25.60 5.44
CA ARG A 345 8.89 -26.08 6.27
C ARG A 345 8.09 -27.20 5.61
N ASN A 346 8.10 -27.27 4.28
CA ASN A 346 7.31 -28.21 3.49
C ASN A 346 8.18 -28.91 2.44
N PRO A 347 9.21 -29.67 2.86
CA PRO A 347 10.20 -30.23 1.93
C PRO A 347 9.57 -31.20 0.91
N ASP A 348 8.48 -31.88 1.27
CA ASP A 348 7.79 -32.84 0.39
C ASP A 348 6.92 -32.16 -0.68
N LEU A 349 6.66 -30.86 -0.55
CA LEU A 349 5.83 -30.09 -1.50
C LEU A 349 6.64 -29.36 -2.57
N ALA A 350 7.98 -29.41 -2.53
CA ALA A 350 8.83 -28.67 -3.46
C ALA A 350 9.83 -29.58 -4.17
N GLU A 351 9.76 -29.64 -5.51
CA GLU A 351 10.70 -30.42 -6.32
C GLU A 351 11.99 -29.65 -6.61
N HIS A 352 11.88 -28.33 -6.80
CA HIS A 352 12.98 -27.44 -7.19
C HIS A 352 12.70 -26.03 -6.67
N LEU A 353 13.75 -25.31 -6.26
CA LEU A 353 13.67 -23.93 -5.82
C LEU A 353 14.50 -23.01 -6.74
N PHE A 354 13.84 -22.10 -7.44
CA PHE A 354 14.49 -21.04 -8.21
C PHE A 354 14.54 -19.75 -7.40
N LEU A 355 15.74 -19.16 -7.27
CA LEU A 355 15.97 -17.90 -6.54
C LEU A 355 16.50 -16.85 -7.50
N LEU A 356 15.72 -15.80 -7.76
CA LEU A 356 16.06 -14.76 -8.72
C LEU A 356 16.33 -13.44 -8.02
N ALA A 357 17.39 -12.75 -8.45
CA ALA A 357 17.80 -11.46 -7.87
C ALA A 357 17.87 -11.54 -6.33
N THR A 358 18.50 -12.61 -5.85
CA THR A 358 18.59 -13.02 -4.44
C THR A 358 19.24 -11.92 -3.60
N PRO A 359 18.57 -11.41 -2.56
CA PRO A 359 19.17 -10.45 -1.63
C PRO A 359 20.47 -11.01 -1.04
N GLN A 360 21.42 -10.13 -0.72
CA GLN A 360 22.71 -10.55 -0.14
C GLN A 360 22.52 -11.30 1.19
N PRO A 361 23.29 -12.38 1.44
CA PRO A 361 23.28 -13.08 2.72
C PRO A 361 23.82 -12.17 3.83
N MET A 362 23.24 -12.27 5.02
CA MET A 362 23.73 -11.55 6.20
C MET A 362 24.24 -12.52 7.28
N PRO A 363 25.41 -12.26 7.92
CA PRO A 363 26.38 -11.23 7.54
C PRO A 363 27.00 -11.52 6.16
N SER A 364 27.43 -10.47 5.45
CA SER A 364 28.13 -10.60 4.17
C SER A 364 29.31 -11.56 4.31
N LEU A 365 29.56 -12.35 3.27
CA LEU A 365 30.67 -13.30 3.24
C LEU A 365 32.03 -12.59 3.14
N ASP A 366 32.09 -11.34 2.68
CA ASP A 366 33.30 -10.51 2.59
C ASP A 366 33.01 -9.01 2.79
N ASP A 367 33.76 -8.33 3.68
CA ASP A 367 33.69 -6.88 3.95
C ASP A 367 34.23 -6.01 2.78
N ALA A 368 34.70 -6.62 1.69
CA ALA A 368 35.36 -5.94 0.58
C ALA A 368 34.40 -5.14 -0.32
N HIS A 369 33.13 -5.56 -0.41
CA HIS A 369 32.10 -4.86 -1.17
C HIS A 369 31.32 -3.94 -0.22
N GLY A 370 31.31 -2.63 -0.49
CA GLY A 370 30.54 -1.68 0.30
C GLY A 370 29.05 -2.08 0.39
N PRO A 371 28.35 -1.75 1.49
CA PRO A 371 27.03 -2.29 1.74
C PRO A 371 26.03 -1.84 0.67
N THR A 372 25.27 -2.79 0.12
CA THR A 372 24.13 -2.48 -0.77
C THR A 372 23.03 -1.76 -0.01
N ILE A 373 22.06 -1.18 -0.72
CA ILE A 373 20.87 -0.61 -0.07
C ILE A 373 20.15 -1.65 0.79
N TYR A 374 20.08 -2.92 0.34
CA TYR A 374 19.52 -3.99 1.15
C TYR A 374 20.38 -4.25 2.39
N ALA A 375 21.70 -4.34 2.28
CA ALA A 375 22.58 -4.55 3.44
C ALA A 375 22.53 -3.38 4.45
N GLU A 376 22.54 -2.12 3.99
CA GLU A 376 22.46 -0.93 4.83
C GLU A 376 21.12 -0.85 5.58
N ILE A 377 20.01 -1.05 4.85
CA ILE A 377 18.67 -1.11 5.44
C ILE A 377 18.61 -2.27 6.43
N SER A 378 19.10 -3.45 6.05
CA SER A 378 19.10 -4.67 6.88
C SER A 378 19.86 -4.51 8.20
N ASP A 379 21.00 -3.82 8.17
CA ASP A 379 21.82 -3.54 9.34
C ASP A 379 21.16 -2.52 10.29
N LYS A 380 20.54 -1.46 9.74
CA LYS A 380 19.80 -0.47 10.54
C LYS A 380 18.53 -1.06 11.16
N LEU A 381 17.76 -1.85 10.41
CA LEU A 381 16.49 -2.44 10.86
C LEU A 381 16.66 -3.42 12.04
N ARG A 382 17.76 -4.19 12.08
CA ARG A 382 18.07 -5.11 13.19
C ARG A 382 18.41 -4.39 14.49
N ARG A 383 18.91 -3.14 14.41
CA ARG A 383 19.29 -2.35 15.59
C ARG A 383 18.11 -1.63 16.21
N ASP A 384 17.07 -1.30 15.43
CA ASP A 384 15.88 -0.63 15.95
C ASP A 384 14.63 -0.93 15.09
N ALA A 385 13.65 -1.61 15.69
CA ALA A 385 12.38 -1.94 15.04
C ALA A 385 11.60 -0.69 14.59
N ARG A 386 11.81 0.48 15.23
CA ARG A 386 11.16 1.76 14.88
C ARG A 386 11.61 2.29 13.53
N VAL A 387 12.85 2.01 13.12
CA VAL A 387 13.40 2.36 11.79
C VAL A 387 12.60 1.69 10.67
N THR A 388 12.07 0.49 10.91
CA THR A 388 11.21 -0.25 9.96
C THR A 388 9.94 0.52 9.63
N ALA A 389 9.27 1.05 10.66
CA ALA A 389 8.03 1.81 10.49
C ALA A 389 8.27 3.14 9.78
N GLY A 390 9.37 3.84 10.09
CA GLY A 390 9.77 5.06 9.39
C GLY A 390 10.10 4.86 7.92
N LEU A 391 10.90 3.83 7.61
CA LEU A 391 11.29 3.48 6.24
C LEU A 391 10.09 3.07 5.39
N ALA A 392 9.21 2.22 5.92
CA ALA A 392 7.99 1.80 5.24
C ALA A 392 7.04 2.98 4.98
N ARG A 393 6.92 3.94 5.92
CA ARG A 393 6.13 5.16 5.73
C ARG A 393 6.65 6.01 4.58
N VAL A 394 7.96 6.25 4.54
CA VAL A 394 8.59 6.99 3.45
C VAL A 394 8.38 6.29 2.12
N TYR A 395 8.66 4.99 2.05
CA TYR A 395 8.46 4.21 0.83
C TYR A 395 7.01 4.31 0.33
N ASN A 396 6.03 4.14 1.22
CA ASN A 396 4.62 4.24 0.88
C ASN A 396 4.22 5.65 0.43
N ALA A 397 4.73 6.69 1.10
CA ALA A 397 4.46 8.08 0.72
C ALA A 397 4.98 8.38 -0.70
N LEU A 398 6.16 7.88 -1.06
CA LEU A 398 6.74 8.03 -2.40
C LEU A 398 5.97 7.22 -3.45
N ALA A 399 5.59 5.98 -3.12
CA ALA A 399 4.86 5.09 -4.01
C ALA A 399 3.44 5.61 -4.36
N ARG A 400 2.82 6.41 -3.50
CA ARG A 400 1.50 7.01 -3.72
C ARG A 400 1.46 8.08 -4.81
N VAL A 401 2.59 8.73 -5.09
CA VAL A 401 2.67 9.84 -6.04
C VAL A 401 3.45 9.37 -7.28
N PRO A 402 2.80 9.16 -8.44
CA PRO A 402 3.46 8.56 -9.62
C PRO A 402 4.76 9.26 -10.04
N THR A 403 4.80 10.59 -9.96
CA THR A 403 6.00 11.38 -10.31
C THR A 403 7.15 11.15 -9.32
N LEU A 404 6.86 11.03 -8.02
CA LEU A 404 7.85 10.73 -7.00
C LEU A 404 8.31 9.28 -7.08
N ALA A 405 7.38 8.33 -7.24
CA ALA A 405 7.68 6.91 -7.45
C ALA A 405 8.61 6.70 -8.65
N ARG A 406 8.29 7.34 -9.79
CA ARG A 406 9.14 7.31 -11.00
C ARG A 406 10.55 7.84 -10.72
N ARG A 407 10.66 8.97 -10.04
CA ARG A 407 11.95 9.60 -9.72
C ARG A 407 12.78 8.74 -8.75
N GLY A 408 12.12 8.18 -7.73
CA GLY A 408 12.76 7.29 -6.74
C GLY A 408 13.28 6.00 -7.36
N LEU A 409 12.46 5.31 -8.15
CA LEU A 409 12.86 4.08 -8.84
C LEU A 409 13.97 4.33 -9.86
N ARG A 410 13.89 5.39 -10.67
CA ARG A 410 14.99 5.77 -11.57
C ARG A 410 16.29 6.00 -10.82
N HIS A 411 16.22 6.67 -9.66
CA HIS A 411 17.41 6.89 -8.86
C HIS A 411 17.96 5.56 -8.33
N LEU A 412 17.10 4.71 -7.78
CA LEU A 412 17.48 3.40 -7.22
C LEU A 412 18.22 2.53 -8.24
N TYR A 413 17.69 2.42 -9.46
CA TYR A 413 18.25 1.56 -10.52
C TYR A 413 19.19 2.29 -11.48
N ARG A 414 19.63 3.51 -11.17
CA ARG A 414 20.40 4.38 -12.10
C ARG A 414 21.71 3.79 -12.63
N GLN A 415 22.26 2.80 -11.92
CA GLN A 415 23.54 2.16 -12.24
C GLN A 415 23.37 0.90 -13.10
N SER A 416 22.13 0.49 -13.40
CA SER A 416 21.83 -0.66 -14.25
C SER A 416 21.01 -0.23 -15.49
N PRO A 417 21.66 -0.08 -16.66
CA PRO A 417 20.97 0.23 -17.91
C PRO A 417 19.79 -0.71 -18.27
N PRO A 418 19.88 -2.05 -18.12
CA PRO A 418 18.76 -2.94 -18.44
C PRO A 418 17.57 -2.76 -17.49
N ASP A 419 17.83 -2.48 -16.20
CA ASP A 419 16.76 -2.19 -15.25
C ASP A 419 16.07 -0.86 -15.54
N LEU A 420 16.84 0.18 -15.89
CA LEU A 420 16.26 1.45 -16.31
C LEU A 420 15.39 1.28 -17.56
N ALA A 421 15.84 0.53 -18.56
CA ALA A 421 15.04 0.25 -19.75
C ALA A 421 13.74 -0.49 -19.42
N THR A 422 13.82 -1.45 -18.49
CA THR A 422 12.66 -2.20 -17.98
C THR A 422 11.68 -1.28 -17.27
N LEU A 423 12.17 -0.41 -16.38
CA LEU A 423 11.35 0.57 -15.65
C LEU A 423 10.70 1.58 -16.58
N GLU A 424 11.40 2.10 -17.59
CA GLU A 424 10.79 3.03 -18.56
C GLU A 424 9.62 2.37 -19.29
N LYS A 425 9.73 1.08 -19.62
CA LYS A 425 8.60 0.33 -20.19
C LYS A 425 7.48 0.14 -19.17
N MET A 426 7.78 -0.16 -17.90
CA MET A 426 6.75 -0.28 -16.86
C MET A 426 6.02 1.06 -16.61
N PHE A 427 6.72 2.19 -16.66
CA PHE A 427 6.11 3.52 -16.46
C PHE A 427 5.10 3.91 -17.55
N THR A 428 5.14 3.29 -18.73
CA THR A 428 4.12 3.52 -19.77
C THR A 428 2.87 2.67 -19.55
N GLN A 429 2.92 1.69 -18.66
CA GLN A 429 1.79 0.82 -18.33
C GLN A 429 1.00 1.38 -17.15
N ALA A 430 -0.25 1.81 -17.39
CA ALA A 430 -1.12 2.34 -16.34
C ALA A 430 -1.23 1.44 -15.08
N PRO A 431 -1.34 0.09 -15.21
CA PRO A 431 -1.42 -0.79 -14.04
C PRO A 431 -0.21 -0.71 -13.09
N PHE A 432 0.98 -0.30 -13.57
CA PHE A 432 2.18 -0.25 -12.73
C PHE A 432 2.02 0.71 -11.54
N PHE A 433 1.60 1.94 -11.81
CA PHE A 433 1.39 2.93 -10.74
C PHE A 433 0.17 2.59 -9.90
N ASP A 434 -0.86 1.95 -10.46
CA ASP A 434 -1.99 1.46 -9.69
C ASP A 434 -1.57 0.38 -8.69
N TRP A 435 -0.66 -0.53 -9.05
CA TRP A 435 -0.10 -1.50 -8.12
C TRP A 435 0.69 -0.85 -6.99
N LEU A 436 1.62 0.06 -7.33
CA LEU A 436 2.41 0.78 -6.32
C LEU A 436 1.52 1.55 -5.34
N ARG A 437 0.51 2.26 -5.87
CA ARG A 437 -0.46 3.01 -5.07
C ARG A 437 -1.31 2.07 -4.22
N LEU A 438 -1.80 0.97 -4.78
CA LEU A 438 -2.64 0.02 -4.07
C LEU A 438 -1.89 -0.64 -2.90
N ILE A 439 -0.66 -1.09 -3.13
CA ILE A 439 0.21 -1.66 -2.09
C ILE A 439 0.47 -0.60 -1.01
N ALA A 440 0.85 0.62 -1.39
CA ALA A 440 1.12 1.70 -0.44
C ALA A 440 -0.11 2.15 0.39
N ASN A 441 -1.32 1.87 -0.11
CA ASN A 441 -2.57 2.24 0.57
C ASN A 441 -3.13 1.11 1.43
N VAL A 442 -3.04 -0.14 0.95
CA VAL A 442 -3.72 -1.29 1.58
C VAL A 442 -2.75 -2.17 2.36
N ALA A 443 -1.52 -2.31 1.89
CA ALA A 443 -0.56 -3.29 2.37
C ALA A 443 0.43 -2.77 3.42
N THR A 444 0.25 -1.57 4.00
CA THR A 444 1.27 -0.94 4.88
C THR A 444 1.82 -1.87 5.99
N ARG A 445 0.96 -2.66 6.64
CA ARG A 445 1.40 -3.64 7.65
C ARG A 445 2.18 -4.77 7.02
N SER A 446 1.61 -5.39 5.99
CA SER A 446 2.26 -6.48 5.26
C SER A 446 3.58 -6.01 4.65
N SER A 447 3.73 -4.75 4.23
CA SER A 447 5.01 -4.16 3.79
C SER A 447 6.05 -4.06 4.91
N MET A 448 5.64 -3.77 6.15
CA MET A 448 6.55 -3.84 7.30
C MET A 448 6.95 -5.28 7.60
N GLU A 449 6.00 -6.21 7.51
CA GLU A 449 6.26 -7.64 7.68
C GLU A 449 7.16 -8.19 6.57
N GLU A 450 6.98 -7.77 5.31
CA GLU A 450 7.89 -8.08 4.20
C GLU A 450 9.31 -7.69 4.54
N ILE A 451 9.50 -6.46 5.05
CA ILE A 451 10.81 -5.98 5.46
C ILE A 451 11.36 -6.84 6.59
N THR A 452 10.57 -7.16 7.62
CA THR A 452 11.00 -8.06 8.71
C THR A 452 11.34 -9.47 8.22
N VAL A 453 10.56 -10.03 7.30
CA VAL A 453 10.77 -11.38 6.77
C VAL A 453 11.99 -11.42 5.86
N LEU A 454 12.24 -10.36 5.09
CA LEU A 454 13.48 -10.17 4.33
C LEU A 454 14.72 -10.18 5.24
N GLN A 455 14.60 -9.74 6.50
CA GLN A 455 15.68 -9.77 7.50
C GLN A 455 15.90 -11.12 8.18
N ARG A 456 15.01 -12.10 7.97
CA ARG A 456 15.20 -13.42 8.59
C ARG A 456 16.49 -14.05 8.10
N ASN A 457 17.05 -14.94 8.90
CA ASN A 457 18.19 -15.75 8.50
C ASN A 457 17.78 -16.82 7.47
N TRP A 458 17.37 -16.38 6.29
CA TRP A 458 16.99 -17.25 5.17
C TRP A 458 18.17 -18.11 4.72
N LEU A 459 19.43 -17.67 4.94
CA LEU A 459 20.62 -18.46 4.65
C LEU A 459 20.69 -19.75 5.48
N ALA A 460 20.30 -19.70 6.75
CA ALA A 460 20.24 -20.89 7.60
C ALA A 460 19.17 -21.88 7.10
N ASP A 461 18.00 -21.37 6.71
CA ASP A 461 16.94 -22.19 6.12
C ASP A 461 17.38 -22.80 4.78
N LEU A 462 18.06 -22.01 3.94
CA LEU A 462 18.59 -22.42 2.64
C LEU A 462 19.62 -23.56 2.76
N ARG A 463 20.58 -23.43 3.69
CA ARG A 463 21.59 -24.47 3.94
C ARG A 463 21.01 -25.79 4.45
N ALA A 464 19.78 -25.75 4.97
CA ALA A 464 19.07 -26.92 5.48
C ALA A 464 18.10 -27.54 4.44
N LEU A 465 18.09 -27.04 3.20
CA LEU A 465 17.25 -27.59 2.14
C LEU A 465 17.87 -28.86 1.53
N ASN A 466 17.00 -29.75 1.06
CA ASN A 466 17.39 -30.99 0.38
C ASN A 466 16.97 -31.03 -1.10
N CYS A 467 16.20 -30.05 -1.58
CA CYS A 467 15.80 -29.96 -2.98
C CYS A 467 16.89 -29.28 -3.83
N ALA A 468 16.81 -29.44 -5.15
CA ALA A 468 17.66 -28.70 -6.07
C ALA A 468 17.37 -27.19 -5.98
N VAL A 469 18.42 -26.38 -5.99
CA VAL A 469 18.34 -24.92 -5.97
C VAL A 469 19.02 -24.36 -7.21
N THR A 470 18.37 -23.44 -7.91
CA THR A 470 18.99 -22.68 -9.01
C THR A 470 18.89 -21.19 -8.73
N PHE A 471 20.05 -20.54 -8.62
CA PHE A 471 20.16 -19.09 -8.52
C PHE A 471 20.21 -18.49 -9.93
N ILE A 472 19.46 -17.41 -10.15
CA ILE A 472 19.46 -16.69 -11.43
C ILE A 472 19.62 -15.20 -11.19
N HIS A 473 20.70 -14.62 -11.70
CA HIS A 473 21.01 -13.20 -11.51
C HIS A 473 21.32 -12.51 -12.82
N GLY A 474 20.94 -11.23 -12.92
CA GLY A 474 21.45 -10.37 -13.96
C GLY A 474 22.89 -9.94 -13.66
N ALA A 475 23.76 -10.00 -14.66
CA ALA A 475 25.17 -9.60 -14.53
C ALA A 475 25.36 -8.12 -14.12
N GLN A 476 24.34 -7.29 -14.32
CA GLN A 476 24.33 -5.85 -14.04
C GLN A 476 23.37 -5.48 -12.90
N ASP A 477 23.02 -6.43 -12.03
CA ASP A 477 22.23 -6.16 -10.84
C ASP A 477 23.08 -5.40 -9.80
N THR A 478 22.78 -4.12 -9.58
CA THR A 478 23.46 -3.29 -8.57
C THR A 478 22.74 -3.27 -7.23
N ILE A 479 21.54 -3.85 -7.16
CA ILE A 479 20.72 -3.91 -5.96
C ILE A 479 21.03 -5.19 -5.18
N SER A 480 21.23 -6.30 -5.89
CA SER A 480 21.61 -7.60 -5.36
C SER A 480 22.75 -8.19 -6.22
N PRO A 481 23.98 -7.71 -6.00
CA PRO A 481 25.13 -8.07 -6.81
C PRO A 481 25.31 -9.59 -6.92
N PRO A 482 25.56 -10.12 -8.13
CA PRO A 482 25.60 -11.56 -8.37
C PRO A 482 26.77 -12.28 -7.69
N ASP A 483 27.90 -11.60 -7.49
CA ASP A 483 29.16 -12.24 -7.11
C ASP A 483 29.09 -12.96 -5.74
N GLU A 484 28.45 -12.35 -4.74
CA GLU A 484 28.28 -12.99 -3.42
C GLU A 484 27.33 -14.20 -3.47
N ILE A 485 26.36 -14.18 -4.38
CA ILE A 485 25.40 -15.27 -4.55
C ILE A 485 26.02 -16.43 -5.32
N GLU A 486 26.90 -16.14 -6.28
CA GLU A 486 27.70 -17.15 -6.97
C GLU A 486 28.61 -17.91 -5.98
N ILE A 487 29.33 -17.17 -5.12
CA ILE A 487 30.14 -17.76 -4.05
C ILE A 487 29.28 -18.60 -3.09
N LEU A 488 28.09 -18.11 -2.75
CA LEU A 488 27.15 -18.87 -1.92
C LEU A 488 26.71 -20.16 -2.60
N ALA A 489 26.35 -20.11 -3.89
CA ALA A 489 25.93 -21.28 -4.66
C ALA A 489 27.02 -22.36 -4.70
N ASP A 490 28.28 -21.96 -4.91
CA ASP A 490 29.43 -22.88 -4.89
C ASP A 490 29.63 -23.58 -3.53
N SER A 491 29.14 -22.98 -2.44
CA SER A 491 29.21 -23.55 -1.10
C SER A 491 28.08 -24.55 -0.78
N LEU A 492 27.07 -24.65 -1.64
CA LEU A 492 25.89 -25.50 -1.43
C LEU A 492 26.00 -26.80 -2.24
N PRO A 493 25.63 -27.96 -1.64
CA PRO A 493 25.87 -29.26 -2.27
C PRO A 493 25.00 -29.54 -3.50
N VAL A 494 23.85 -28.87 -3.63
CA VAL A 494 22.86 -29.09 -4.72
C VAL A 494 22.36 -27.74 -5.23
N ALA A 495 23.29 -26.87 -5.63
CA ALA A 495 22.98 -25.56 -6.20
C ALA A 495 23.61 -25.37 -7.59
N GLU A 496 22.86 -24.70 -8.47
CA GLU A 496 23.34 -24.17 -9.75
C GLU A 496 23.26 -22.65 -9.72
N PHE A 497 24.20 -21.97 -10.37
CA PHE A 497 24.18 -20.52 -10.55
C PHE A 497 24.15 -20.15 -12.03
N LEU A 498 23.16 -19.36 -12.41
CA LEU A 498 22.95 -18.86 -13.77
C LEU A 498 23.09 -17.34 -13.80
N ARG A 499 24.21 -16.88 -14.38
CA ARG A 499 24.43 -15.46 -14.67
C ARG A 499 23.85 -15.11 -16.05
N ILE A 500 22.96 -14.13 -16.09
CA ILE A 500 22.32 -13.65 -17.32
C ILE A 500 22.96 -12.34 -17.76
N GLU A 501 23.63 -12.40 -18.91
CA GLU A 501 24.23 -11.22 -19.54
C GLU A 501 23.17 -10.22 -20.01
N ASN A 502 23.50 -8.93 -19.95
CA ASN A 502 22.60 -7.82 -20.30
C ASN A 502 21.30 -7.77 -19.47
N ALA A 503 21.31 -8.32 -18.27
CA ALA A 503 20.21 -8.27 -17.31
C ALA A 503 20.63 -7.61 -16.00
N GLY A 504 19.67 -6.98 -15.32
CA GLY A 504 19.83 -6.40 -13.99
C GLY A 504 18.96 -7.11 -12.95
N HIS A 505 18.52 -6.38 -11.93
CA HIS A 505 17.66 -6.88 -10.86
C HIS A 505 16.32 -7.41 -11.38
N PHE A 506 15.77 -6.82 -12.45
CA PHE A 506 14.51 -7.28 -13.05
C PHE A 506 14.69 -8.46 -14.02
N VAL A 507 15.65 -9.34 -13.77
CA VAL A 507 15.99 -10.49 -14.62
C VAL A 507 14.78 -11.34 -14.99
N MET A 508 13.83 -11.52 -14.06
CA MET A 508 12.56 -12.21 -14.32
C MET A 508 11.75 -11.53 -15.43
N SER A 509 11.55 -10.21 -15.34
CA SER A 509 10.78 -9.46 -16.33
C SER A 509 11.53 -9.34 -17.67
N GLN A 510 12.86 -9.22 -17.62
CA GLN A 510 13.72 -9.08 -18.79
C GLN A 510 13.78 -10.37 -19.62
N HIS A 511 13.89 -11.53 -18.97
CA HIS A 511 14.14 -12.83 -19.61
C HIS A 511 13.04 -13.87 -19.42
N PHE A 512 11.83 -13.46 -19.03
CA PHE A 512 10.71 -14.36 -18.71
C PHE A 512 10.50 -15.54 -19.69
N PRO A 513 10.47 -15.34 -21.03
CA PRO A 513 10.24 -16.47 -21.94
C PRO A 513 11.34 -17.53 -21.89
N ALA A 514 12.60 -17.13 -21.77
CA ALA A 514 13.73 -18.05 -21.66
C ALA A 514 13.70 -18.80 -20.32
N LEU A 515 13.36 -18.10 -19.23
CA LEU A 515 13.22 -18.69 -17.90
C LEU A 515 12.06 -19.70 -17.86
N ALA A 516 10.91 -19.36 -18.45
CA ALA A 516 9.78 -20.27 -18.57
C ALA A 516 10.16 -21.53 -19.37
N ALA A 517 10.88 -21.38 -20.48
CA ALA A 517 11.37 -22.50 -21.26
C ALA A 517 12.33 -23.40 -20.45
N HIS A 518 13.25 -22.80 -19.69
CA HIS A 518 14.18 -23.53 -18.83
C HIS A 518 13.46 -24.32 -17.73
N ILE A 519 12.50 -23.71 -17.02
CA ILE A 519 11.69 -24.39 -15.99
C ILE A 519 10.88 -25.54 -16.61
N ALA A 520 10.29 -25.33 -17.79
CA ALA A 520 9.53 -26.37 -18.47
C ALA A 520 10.39 -27.56 -18.94
N ALA A 521 11.68 -27.34 -19.17
CA ALA A 521 12.62 -28.38 -19.59
C ALA A 521 13.19 -29.23 -18.44
N LEU A 522 12.95 -28.83 -17.18
CA LEU A 522 13.33 -29.67 -16.04
C LEU A 522 12.70 -31.06 -16.15
N PRO A 523 13.41 -32.14 -15.82
CA PRO A 523 12.81 -33.46 -15.79
C PRO A 523 11.59 -33.44 -14.85
N GLY A 524 10.43 -33.86 -15.37
CA GLY A 524 9.23 -34.04 -14.57
C GLY A 524 9.45 -35.18 -13.59
N GLY A 525 9.13 -34.98 -12.31
CA GLY A 525 8.86 -36.10 -11.43
C GLY A 525 7.69 -36.90 -12.01
N GLN A 526 7.98 -37.91 -12.83
CA GLN A 526 6.99 -38.89 -13.24
C GLN A 526 6.66 -39.72 -12.00
N VAL A 527 5.57 -39.37 -11.33
CA VAL A 527 4.86 -40.30 -10.46
C VAL A 527 4.25 -41.35 -11.38
N GLY A 528 4.77 -42.57 -11.31
CA GLY A 528 4.19 -43.75 -11.96
C GLY A 528 2.89 -44.17 -11.31
#